data_AF-A0A329SSS4-F1
#
_entry.id   AF-A0A329SSS4-F1
#
_cell.length_a   1.000
_cell.length_b   1.000
_cell.length_c   1.000
_cell.angle_alpha   90.00
_cell.angle_beta   90.00
_cell.angle_gamma   90.00
#
_symmetry.space_group_name_H-M   'P 1'
#
loop_
_entity.id
_entity.type
_entity.pdbx_description
1 polymer ?
#
loop_
_entity_poly.entity_id
_entity_poly.type
_entity_poly.pdbx_seq_one_letter_code
_entity_poly.pdbx_strand_id
1 'polypeptide(L)'
;MPSSRAWQFLCSELSEGDADRLLLGMKPFKTTKSQSMTCTMCASAKPHSMRYKILSCACKQCKAVVPFAKCPWHAKMLIYQEAKTVTMSELGKHFSAANPSRKTPITGAQRLFIHAMTRENLTPSVFYMQ
;
A
#
# COMPACT_ATOMS: atom_id res chain seq x y z
N MET A 1 -30.58 -1.08 6.01
CA MET A 1 -29.70 -0.18 5.21
C MET A 1 -28.28 -0.70 5.29
N PRO A 2 -27.52 -0.86 4.19
CA PRO A 2 -26.11 -1.22 4.31
C PRO A 2 -25.41 -0.03 4.95
N SER A 3 -24.85 -0.22 6.14
CA SER A 3 -24.07 0.82 6.80
C SER A 3 -22.95 1.27 5.85
N SER A 4 -22.84 2.58 5.65
CA SER A 4 -21.67 3.16 5.00
C SER A 4 -20.47 2.68 5.79
N ARG A 5 -19.75 1.72 5.23
CA ARG A 5 -18.55 1.13 5.81
C ARG A 5 -17.58 2.27 6.12
N ALA A 6 -17.53 2.69 7.39
CA ALA A 6 -16.76 3.85 7.81
C ALA A 6 -15.28 3.52 7.65
N TRP A 7 -14.63 4.19 6.70
CA TRP A 7 -13.19 4.14 6.55
C TRP A 7 -12.56 4.77 7.79
N GLN A 8 -11.73 3.99 8.49
CA GLN A 8 -10.95 4.48 9.62
C GLN A 8 -9.69 5.14 9.09
N PHE A 9 -9.44 6.37 9.51
CA PHE A 9 -8.25 7.10 9.13
C PHE A 9 -7.01 6.45 9.76
N LEU A 10 -5.94 6.29 8.98
CA LEU A 10 -4.66 5.77 9.46
C LEU A 10 -3.61 6.87 9.58
N CYS A 11 -3.42 7.62 8.49
CA CYS A 11 -2.41 8.68 8.42
C CYS A 11 -2.68 9.59 7.22
N SER A 12 -2.14 10.80 7.27
CA SER A 12 -2.15 11.79 6.19
C SER A 12 -0.75 12.30 5.95
N GLU A 13 -0.54 12.86 4.76
CA GLU A 13 0.68 13.63 4.44
C GLU A 13 1.99 12.84 4.57
N LEU A 14 1.94 11.51 4.50
CA LEU A 14 3.16 10.71 4.51
C LEU A 14 3.93 10.92 3.22
N SER A 15 5.25 10.98 3.30
CA SER A 15 6.09 10.84 2.10
C SER A 15 5.84 9.48 1.44
N GLU A 16 6.10 9.38 0.13
CA GLU A 16 6.00 8.08 -0.57
C GLU A 16 6.87 7.00 0.09
N GLY A 17 8.06 7.36 0.58
CA GLY A 17 8.95 6.45 1.28
C GLY A 17 8.40 5.96 2.61
N ASP A 18 7.80 6.85 3.41
CA ASP A 18 7.19 6.45 4.69
C ASP A 18 5.92 5.63 4.49
N ALA A 19 5.14 5.94 3.45
CA ALA A 19 4.00 5.13 3.06
C ALA A 19 4.44 3.71 2.66
N ASP A 20 5.53 3.57 1.89
CA ASP A 20 6.11 2.27 1.55
C ASP A 20 6.57 1.49 2.79
N ARG A 21 7.18 2.17 3.78
CA ARG A 21 7.57 1.54 5.05
C ARG A 21 6.36 1.09 5.87
N LEU A 22 5.31 1.90 5.93
CA LEU A 22 4.05 1.55 6.58
C LEU A 22 3.43 0.30 5.92
N LEU A 23 3.39 0.26 4.59
CA LEU A 23 2.92 -0.90 3.84
C LEU A 23 3.77 -2.16 4.07
N LEU A 24 5.08 -2.00 4.27
CA LEU A 24 5.98 -3.11 4.58
C LEU A 24 5.58 -3.83 5.88
N GLY A 25 5.17 -3.06 6.89
CA GLY A 25 4.70 -3.56 8.20
C GLY A 25 3.31 -4.19 8.17
N MET A 26 2.51 -3.94 7.14
CA MET A 26 1.16 -4.50 7.02
C MET A 26 1.16 -5.97 6.55
N LYS A 27 0.07 -6.69 6.82
CA LYS A 27 -0.14 -8.06 6.30
C LYS A 27 -0.20 -8.09 4.77
N PRO A 28 0.05 -9.25 4.11
CA PRO A 28 0.04 -9.36 2.65
C PRO A 28 -1.24 -8.79 2.08
N PHE A 29 -1.06 -7.93 1.08
CA PHE A 29 -2.12 -7.26 0.39
C PHE A 29 -1.85 -7.28 -1.11
N LYS A 30 -2.91 -7.02 -1.87
CA LYS A 30 -2.86 -6.80 -3.31
C LYS A 30 -3.66 -5.56 -3.67
N THR A 31 -3.18 -4.82 -4.66
CA THR A 31 -3.93 -3.70 -5.24
C THR A 31 -5.10 -4.24 -6.06
N THR A 32 -6.32 -3.87 -5.70
CA THR A 32 -7.55 -4.25 -6.42
C THR A 32 -8.06 -3.15 -7.34
N LYS A 33 -7.75 -1.89 -7.02
CA LYS A 33 -8.06 -0.73 -7.86
C LYS A 33 -6.90 0.24 -7.80
N SER A 34 -6.52 0.79 -8.95
CA SER A 34 -5.57 1.90 -9.07
C SER A 34 -6.05 2.80 -10.19
N GLN A 35 -6.45 4.02 -9.86
CA GLN A 35 -7.05 4.96 -10.80
C GLN A 35 -6.40 6.34 -10.61
N SER A 36 -5.99 6.96 -11.72
CA SER A 36 -5.63 8.38 -11.72
C SER A 36 -6.90 9.22 -11.83
N MET A 37 -6.99 10.30 -11.06
CA MET A 37 -8.11 11.22 -11.05
C MET A 37 -7.63 12.64 -10.75
N THR A 38 -8.40 13.65 -11.17
CA THR A 38 -8.15 15.03 -10.73
C THR A 38 -8.33 15.12 -9.22
N CYS A 39 -7.41 15.80 -8.55
CA CYS A 39 -7.50 16.02 -7.12
C CYS A 39 -8.68 16.95 -6.82
N THR A 40 -9.58 16.48 -5.96
CA THR A 40 -10.71 17.26 -5.43
C THR A 40 -10.57 17.52 -3.93
N MET A 41 -9.48 17.07 -3.32
CA MET A 41 -9.28 17.09 -1.87
C MET A 41 -8.33 18.20 -1.40
N CYS A 42 -7.38 18.61 -2.26
CA CYS A 42 -6.46 19.70 -1.96
C CYS A 42 -7.09 21.04 -2.28
N ALA A 43 -6.82 22.06 -1.45
CA ALA A 43 -7.20 23.45 -1.72
C ALA A 43 -6.27 24.15 -2.75
N SER A 44 -5.57 23.38 -3.59
CA SER A 44 -4.66 23.94 -4.61
C SER A 44 -5.47 24.64 -5.69
N ALA A 45 -5.08 25.86 -6.05
CA ALA A 45 -5.70 26.63 -7.12
C ALA A 45 -5.47 26.01 -8.51
N LYS A 46 -4.43 25.17 -8.65
CA LYS A 46 -4.10 24.49 -9.91
C LYS A 46 -4.66 23.06 -9.90
N PRO A 47 -5.43 22.66 -10.93
CA PRO A 47 -5.83 21.28 -11.09
C PRO A 47 -4.60 20.39 -11.18
N HIS A 48 -4.50 19.42 -10.29
CA HIS A 48 -3.43 18.42 -10.32
C HIS A 48 -4.00 17.01 -10.22
N SER A 49 -3.16 16.05 -10.55
CA SER A 49 -3.53 14.63 -10.54
C SER A 49 -3.28 14.00 -9.17
N MET A 50 -4.19 13.12 -8.77
CA MET A 50 -4.10 12.26 -7.60
C MET A 50 -4.30 10.81 -8.06
N ARG A 51 -3.61 9.86 -7.43
CA ARG A 51 -3.83 8.44 -7.66
C ARG A 51 -4.56 7.80 -6.49
N TYR A 52 -5.77 7.32 -6.77
CA TYR A 52 -6.59 6.54 -5.86
C TYR A 52 -6.25 5.06 -5.98
N LYS A 53 -5.88 4.41 -4.87
CA LYS A 53 -5.67 2.96 -4.81
C LYS A 53 -6.54 2.31 -3.74
N ILE A 54 -7.04 1.11 -4.03
CA ILE A 54 -7.60 0.20 -3.04
C ILE A 54 -6.72 -1.03 -2.95
N LEU A 55 -6.38 -1.39 -1.72
CA LEU A 55 -5.68 -2.61 -1.35
C LEU A 55 -6.67 -3.55 -0.67
N SER A 56 -6.51 -4.85 -0.93
CA SER A 56 -7.26 -5.91 -0.25
C SER A 56 -6.30 -6.91 0.37
N CYS A 57 -6.74 -7.58 1.43
CA CYS A 57 -5.96 -8.63 2.06
C CYS A 57 -5.64 -9.79 1.09
N ALA A 58 -4.38 -10.21 1.08
CA ALA A 58 -3.83 -11.40 0.41
C ALA A 58 -3.12 -12.34 1.41
N CYS A 59 -3.38 -12.17 2.71
CA CYS A 59 -2.75 -12.91 3.80
C CYS A 59 -3.23 -14.36 3.83
N LYS A 60 -2.29 -15.32 3.77
CA LYS A 60 -2.59 -16.76 3.83
C LYS A 60 -3.24 -17.15 5.16
N GLN A 61 -2.84 -16.54 6.27
CA GLN A 61 -3.41 -16.80 7.59
C GLN A 61 -4.88 -16.38 7.65
N CYS A 62 -5.24 -15.23 7.07
CA CYS A 62 -6.65 -14.83 6.99
C CYS A 62 -7.47 -15.81 6.14
N LYS A 63 -6.89 -16.32 5.05
CA LYS A 63 -7.52 -17.34 4.20
C LYS A 63 -7.63 -18.69 4.92
N ALA A 64 -6.67 -19.06 5.76
CA ALA A 64 -6.71 -20.30 6.54
C ALA A 64 -7.79 -20.28 7.63
N VAL A 65 -7.96 -19.14 8.33
CA VAL A 65 -8.99 -18.98 9.36
C VAL A 65 -10.40 -19.05 8.77
N VAL A 66 -10.62 -18.42 7.61
CA VAL A 66 -11.93 -18.47 6.93
C VAL A 66 -11.74 -18.80 5.44
N PRO A 67 -11.64 -20.10 5.07
CA PRO A 67 -11.35 -20.54 3.71
C PRO A 67 -12.38 -20.11 2.68
N PHE A 68 -13.65 -19.99 3.06
CA PHE A 68 -14.75 -19.76 2.12
C PHE A 68 -15.13 -18.28 1.98
N ALA A 69 -14.54 -17.38 2.76
CA ALA A 69 -14.84 -15.95 2.71
C ALA A 69 -13.61 -15.10 2.32
N LYS A 70 -13.87 -13.94 1.73
CA LYS A 70 -12.83 -12.91 1.54
C LYS A 70 -12.63 -12.17 2.86
N CYS A 71 -11.38 -11.95 3.23
CA CYS A 71 -11.03 -11.13 4.38
C CYS A 71 -11.60 -9.71 4.20
N PRO A 72 -12.31 -9.16 5.20
CA PRO A 72 -13.04 -7.90 5.04
C PRO A 72 -12.12 -6.68 5.08
N TRP A 73 -10.87 -6.83 5.52
CA TRP A 73 -9.87 -5.76 5.52
C TRP A 73 -9.54 -5.24 4.13
N HIS A 74 -9.62 -3.92 3.99
CA HIS A 74 -9.20 -3.14 2.83
C HIS A 74 -8.45 -1.89 3.30
N ALA A 75 -7.55 -1.36 2.47
CA ALA A 75 -6.96 -0.04 2.66
C ALA A 75 -7.20 0.83 1.42
N LYS A 76 -7.46 2.10 1.63
CA LYS A 76 -7.57 3.16 0.62
C LYS A 76 -6.33 4.02 0.74
N MET A 77 -5.67 4.25 -0.39
CA MET A 77 -4.57 5.20 -0.50
C MET A 77 -4.94 6.31 -1.48
N LEU A 78 -4.67 7.55 -1.08
CA LEU A 78 -4.71 8.72 -1.93
C LEU A 78 -3.29 9.24 -2.06
N ILE A 79 -2.74 9.21 -3.27
CA ILE A 79 -1.37 9.67 -3.55
C ILE A 79 -1.48 10.97 -4.33
N TYR A 80 -1.08 12.07 -3.71
CA TYR A 80 -1.09 13.41 -4.32
C TYR A 80 0.20 13.62 -5.11
N GLN A 81 0.10 13.79 -6.43
CA GLN A 81 1.30 13.85 -7.27
C GLN A 81 2.08 15.16 -7.14
N GLU A 82 1.39 16.26 -6.85
CA GLU A 82 2.02 17.58 -6.69
C GLU A 82 2.80 17.66 -5.37
N ALA A 83 2.15 17.32 -4.25
CA ALA A 83 2.77 17.34 -2.92
C ALA A 83 3.68 16.13 -2.66
N LYS A 84 3.61 15.07 -3.48
CA LYS A 84 4.28 13.77 -3.26
C LYS A 84 3.95 13.16 -1.89
N THR A 85 2.72 13.36 -1.45
CA THR A 85 2.22 12.87 -0.17
C THR A 85 1.17 11.79 -0.34
N VAL A 86 1.00 10.98 0.69
CA VAL A 86 0.08 9.85 0.73
C VAL A 86 -0.81 9.95 1.96
N THR A 87 -2.11 9.83 1.75
CA THR A 87 -3.11 9.65 2.81
C THR A 87 -3.67 8.24 2.76
N MET A 88 -3.78 7.60 3.91
CA MET A 88 -4.28 6.23 4.05
C MET A 88 -5.45 6.13 5.01
N SER A 89 -6.38 5.25 4.67
CA SER A 89 -7.49 4.85 5.53
C SER A 89 -7.73 3.36 5.36
N GLU A 90 -8.19 2.68 6.40
CA GLU A 90 -8.55 1.26 6.33
C GLU A 90 -10.03 1.02 6.57
N LEU A 91 -10.47 -0.19 6.22
CA LEU A 91 -11.84 -0.61 6.40
C LEU A 91 -11.89 -2.09 6.77
N GLY A 92 -12.64 -2.40 7.82
CA GLY A 92 -12.77 -3.76 8.31
C GLY A 92 -11.51 -4.24 9.04
N LYS A 93 -11.55 -5.47 9.53
CA LYS A 93 -10.43 -6.08 10.25
C LYS A 93 -9.95 -7.33 9.54
N HIS A 94 -8.69 -7.68 9.75
CA HIS A 94 -8.21 -8.98 9.31
C HIS A 94 -8.89 -10.09 10.11
N PHE A 95 -9.20 -11.22 9.45
CA PHE A 95 -9.74 -12.39 10.15
C PHE A 95 -8.72 -13.03 11.10
N SER A 96 -7.43 -12.89 10.82
CA SER A 96 -6.37 -13.41 11.67
C SER A 96 -5.54 -12.27 12.25
N ALA A 97 -5.37 -12.28 13.58
CA ALA A 97 -4.43 -11.41 14.27
C ALA A 97 -2.96 -11.80 14.01
N ALA A 98 -2.68 -13.08 13.73
CA ALA A 98 -1.33 -13.59 13.49
C ALA A 98 -0.68 -12.97 12.26
N ASN A 99 0.48 -12.33 12.44
CA ASN A 99 1.27 -11.83 11.33
C ASN A 99 2.01 -12.99 10.65
N PRO A 100 1.97 -13.09 9.31
CA PRO A 100 2.79 -14.07 8.62
C PRO A 100 4.27 -13.84 8.92
N SER A 101 5.05 -14.91 9.07
CA SER A 101 6.49 -14.80 8.88
C SER A 101 6.73 -14.34 7.44
N ARG A 102 7.41 -13.22 7.27
CA ARG A 102 7.69 -12.64 5.96
C ARG A 102 9.19 -12.64 5.72
N LYS A 103 9.58 -13.09 4.53
CA LYS A 103 10.84 -12.66 3.92
C LYS A 103 10.73 -11.15 3.66
N THR A 104 11.77 -10.39 3.95
CA THR A 104 11.80 -8.93 3.79
C THR A 104 11.40 -8.57 2.35
N PRO A 105 10.27 -7.86 2.14
CA PRO A 105 9.86 -7.48 0.80
C PRO A 105 10.83 -6.47 0.18
N ILE A 106 11.02 -6.53 -1.15
CA ILE A 106 11.82 -5.54 -1.88
C ILE A 106 11.09 -4.19 -1.86
N THR A 107 11.70 -3.20 -1.20
CA THR A 107 11.19 -1.82 -1.07
C THR A 107 11.22 -1.07 -2.42
N GLY A 108 10.51 0.06 -2.52
CA GLY A 108 10.55 0.92 -3.70
C GLY A 108 11.98 1.39 -4.02
N ALA A 109 12.71 1.84 -3.00
CA ALA A 109 14.12 2.23 -3.13
C ALA A 109 15.01 1.08 -3.62
N GLN A 110 14.82 -0.13 -3.09
CA GLN A 110 15.57 -1.31 -3.55
C GLN A 110 15.24 -1.67 -5.00
N ARG A 111 13.99 -1.54 -5.44
CA ARG A 111 13.65 -1.71 -6.86
C ARG A 111 14.31 -0.67 -7.74
N LEU A 112 14.31 0.61 -7.34
CA LEU A 112 15.00 1.66 -8.10
C LEU A 112 16.50 1.37 -8.21
N PHE A 113 17.12 0.92 -7.13
CA PHE A 113 18.53 0.50 -7.13
C PHE A 113 18.76 -0.70 -8.04
N ILE A 114 17.93 -1.74 -7.96
CA ILE A 114 18.00 -2.92 -8.84
C ILE A 114 17.86 -2.48 -10.31
N HIS A 115 16.89 -1.62 -10.63
CA HIS A 115 16.72 -1.09 -11.99
C HIS A 115 17.93 -0.28 -12.46
N ALA A 116 18.56 0.51 -11.58
CA ALA A 116 19.78 1.24 -11.90
C ALA A 116 20.94 0.29 -12.19
N MET A 117 21.14 -0.75 -11.37
CA MET A 117 22.18 -1.77 -11.57
C MET A 117 21.97 -2.54 -12.88
N THR A 118 20.74 -2.95 -13.17
CA THR A 118 20.41 -3.66 -14.42
C THR A 118 20.68 -2.80 -15.65
N ARG A 119 20.48 -1.48 -15.58
CA ARG A 119 20.82 -0.55 -16.68
C ARG A 119 22.32 -0.57 -17.01
N GLU A 120 23.15 -0.76 -15.99
CA GLU A 120 24.61 -0.83 -16.14
C GLU A 120 25.11 -2.28 -16.41
N ASN A 121 24.22 -3.22 -16.72
CA ASN A 121 24.52 -4.66 -16.89
C ASN A 121 25.17 -5.32 -15.66
N LEU A 122 24.96 -4.73 -14.48
CA LEU A 122 25.44 -5.28 -13.22
C LEU A 122 24.34 -6.13 -12.59
N THR A 123 24.66 -7.35 -12.18
CA THR A 123 23.75 -8.17 -11.36
C THR A 123 23.83 -7.71 -9.91
N PRO A 124 22.73 -7.20 -9.31
CA PRO A 124 22.67 -7.02 -7.87
C PRO A 124 22.62 -8.39 -7.22
N SER A 125 23.80 -8.95 -6.97
CA SER A 125 23.95 -10.12 -6.11
C SER A 125 23.37 -9.78 -4.73
N VAL A 126 22.63 -10.72 -4.15
CA VAL A 126 21.95 -10.62 -2.86
C VAL A 126 22.97 -10.50 -1.73
N PHE A 127 23.69 -9.38 -1.63
CA PHE A 127 24.68 -9.13 -0.59
C PHE A 127 24.11 -8.18 0.45
N TYR A 128 23.94 -8.75 1.65
CA TYR A 128 23.84 -8.10 2.96
C TYR A 128 22.70 -7.08 3.17
N MET A 129 21.53 -7.60 3.51
CA MET A 129 20.75 -6.99 4.59
C MET A 129 21.31 -7.49 5.93
N GLN A 130 22.21 -6.71 6.53
CA GLN A 130 22.37 -6.70 7.99
C GLN A 130 21.39 -5.69 8.57
#